data_AF-A0A1I6VX89-F1
#
_entry.id   AF-A0A1I6VX89-F1
#
_cell.length_a   1.000
_cell.length_b   1.000
_cell.length_c   1.000
_cell.angle_alpha   90.00
_cell.angle_beta   90.00
_cell.angle_gamma   90.00
#
_symmetry.space_group_name_H-M   'P 1'
#
loop_
_entity.id
_entity.type
_entity.pdbx_description
1 polymer ?
#
loop_
_entity_poly.entity_id
_entity_poly.type
_entity_poly.pdbx_seq_one_letter_code
_entity_poly.pdbx_strand_id
1 'polypeptide(L)'
;MAGELFATNTRPVAPPVSGGGKLTLFLLALVIVVIAEAIGNVSIPVGAGKIVLLPLLWALLLGGALGLMSPRLPAPLRLSGALQNAAGAYLQPALLIFIAKLGLLVGGSLPKILASGWALAFQEFGHFFGTMVFGLPVALLLGIKREAIGATFSVGREPSLAIIGERYGMDSPEGRGVLAEYLTGTVFGAVFIALLAGLITSLGIFNPLALAMGAGVGSGSMMAAASGAIAAQQTPEVAKDVATFAAASNLVTTTIGTYFTLFLSLPFTIWAYGKLEPILGRNRPDAARPAAADPQAPAHQPAHGEVRIGLGETVLAWILIGAYGLIGNWLTYGIVPHASVVAGMAIIIGTVLAGWSLYLLLGRRLPAVLWVSIIGMALTYPGTPYAAEIAALTGKLNFLALATPILTFAGLSVAKDVPAFRRLGWRIVVVSFMANAGTFLGAALIAQFFMHPPLG
;
A
#
# COMPACT_ATOMS: atom_id res chain seq x y z
N MET A 1 -33.29 -10.44 13.93
CA MET A 1 -33.17 -9.86 12.58
C MET A 1 -31.77 -9.24 12.39
N ALA A 2 -30.72 -10.05 12.44
CA ALA A 2 -29.31 -9.59 12.32
C ALA A 2 -28.49 -10.46 11.34
N GLY A 3 -29.17 -11.27 10.52
CA GLY A 3 -28.55 -12.26 9.63
C GLY A 3 -28.37 -11.80 8.18
N GLU A 4 -28.88 -10.62 7.79
CA GLU A 4 -28.89 -10.16 6.39
C GLU A 4 -27.87 -9.05 6.08
N LEU A 5 -27.11 -8.58 7.08
CA LEU A 5 -26.05 -7.57 6.88
C LEU A 5 -24.79 -8.11 6.18
N PHE A 6 -24.74 -9.41 5.89
CA PHE A 6 -23.69 -10.05 5.08
C PHE A 6 -24.31 -10.81 3.90
N ALA A 7 -25.25 -10.18 3.19
CA ALA A 7 -25.68 -10.67 1.90
C ALA A 7 -24.43 -10.84 1.02
N THR A 8 -24.04 -12.09 0.82
CA THR A 8 -23.00 -12.52 -0.09
C THR A 8 -23.43 -12.13 -1.50
N ASN A 9 -23.13 -10.90 -1.90
CA ASN A 9 -22.92 -10.59 -3.31
C ASN A 9 -21.83 -11.55 -3.76
N THR A 10 -22.22 -12.66 -4.39
CA THR A 10 -21.32 -13.66 -4.93
C THR A 10 -20.55 -13.00 -6.07
N ARG A 11 -19.46 -12.33 -5.72
CA ARG A 11 -18.51 -11.77 -6.68
C ARG A 11 -18.16 -12.87 -7.68
N PRO A 12 -18.19 -12.60 -8.99
CA PRO A 12 -17.90 -13.62 -10.00
C PRO A 12 -16.52 -14.23 -9.71
N VAL A 13 -16.42 -15.55 -9.56
CA VAL A 13 -15.13 -16.20 -9.25
C VAL A 13 -14.31 -16.27 -10.54
N ALA A 14 -13.06 -15.78 -10.50
CA ALA A 14 -12.17 -15.88 -11.66
C ALA A 14 -11.87 -17.36 -11.98
N PRO A 15 -11.69 -17.73 -13.27
CA PRO A 15 -11.41 -19.11 -13.64
C PRO A 15 -10.13 -19.63 -12.95
N PRO A 16 -10.13 -20.89 -12.48
CA PRO A 16 -8.99 -21.45 -11.76
C PRO A 16 -7.75 -21.50 -12.66
N VAL A 17 -6.62 -21.05 -12.13
CA VAL A 17 -5.32 -21.13 -12.80
C VAL A 17 -4.78 -22.55 -12.64
N SER A 18 -4.30 -23.16 -13.73
CA SER A 18 -3.64 -24.46 -13.69
C SER A 18 -2.36 -24.44 -12.84
N GLY A 19 -1.96 -25.58 -12.27
CA GLY A 19 -0.72 -25.68 -11.48
C GLY A 19 0.52 -25.20 -12.25
N GLY A 20 0.60 -25.53 -13.55
CA GLY A 20 1.66 -25.03 -14.43
C GLY A 20 1.66 -23.51 -14.59
N GLY A 21 0.48 -22.88 -14.71
CA GLY A 21 0.37 -21.43 -14.78
C GLY A 21 0.83 -20.75 -13.48
N LYS A 22 0.47 -21.31 -12.32
CA LYS A 22 0.94 -20.81 -11.02
C LYS A 22 2.47 -20.91 -10.92
N LEU A 23 3.06 -22.04 -11.32
CA LEU A 23 4.51 -22.20 -11.35
C LEU A 23 5.18 -21.14 -12.23
N THR A 24 4.67 -20.91 -13.44
CA THR A 24 5.16 -19.85 -14.33
C THR A 24 5.11 -18.48 -13.66
N LEU A 25 4.01 -18.15 -12.98
CA LEU A 25 3.88 -16.87 -12.26
C LEU A 25 4.95 -16.69 -11.19
N PHE A 26 5.17 -17.70 -10.34
CA PHE A 26 6.21 -17.65 -9.30
C PHE A 26 7.63 -17.61 -9.91
N LEU A 27 7.90 -18.34 -10.98
CA LEU A 27 9.20 -18.27 -11.67
C LEU A 27 9.45 -16.88 -12.28
N LEU A 28 8.45 -16.28 -12.92
CA LEU A 28 8.54 -14.91 -13.44
C LEU A 28 8.76 -13.91 -12.32
N ALA A 29 8.04 -14.05 -11.21
CA ALA A 29 8.23 -13.21 -10.04
C ALA A 29 9.66 -13.34 -9.48
N LEU A 30 10.18 -14.56 -9.35
CA LEU A 30 11.56 -14.80 -8.93
C LEU A 30 12.58 -14.11 -9.85
N VAL A 31 12.42 -14.27 -11.17
CA VAL A 31 13.31 -13.63 -12.16
C VAL A 31 13.27 -12.11 -12.01
N ILE A 32 12.08 -11.51 -11.87
CA ILE A 32 11.95 -10.06 -11.66
C ILE A 32 12.63 -9.63 -10.37
N VAL A 33 12.42 -10.35 -9.26
CA VAL A 33 13.09 -10.05 -7.97
C VAL A 33 14.61 -10.11 -8.14
N VAL A 34 15.15 -11.17 -8.74
CA VAL A 34 16.59 -11.31 -8.95
C VAL A 34 17.15 -10.17 -9.80
N ILE A 35 16.49 -9.82 -10.90
CA ILE A 35 16.92 -8.71 -11.76
C ILE A 35 16.87 -7.39 -11.00
N ALA A 36 15.76 -7.11 -10.30
CA ALA A 36 15.56 -5.87 -9.58
C ALA A 36 16.58 -5.67 -8.44
N GLU A 37 16.84 -6.73 -7.67
CA GLU A 37 17.84 -6.73 -6.59
C GLU A 37 19.27 -6.66 -7.14
N ALA A 38 19.56 -7.31 -8.29
CA ALA A 38 20.85 -7.20 -8.95
C ALA A 38 21.14 -5.79 -9.52
N ILE A 39 20.11 -5.06 -9.96
CA ILE A 39 20.25 -3.65 -10.36
C ILE A 39 20.61 -2.78 -9.14
N GLY A 40 20.04 -3.09 -7.97
CA GLY A 40 20.30 -2.35 -6.74
C GLY A 40 19.71 -0.93 -6.74
N ASN A 41 20.31 -0.06 -5.93
CA ASN A 41 19.87 1.31 -5.75
C ASN A 41 20.49 2.22 -6.81
N VAL A 42 19.66 2.89 -7.62
CA VAL A 42 20.11 3.88 -8.62
C VAL A 42 19.69 5.27 -8.16
N SER A 43 20.66 6.16 -7.96
CA SER A 43 20.41 7.55 -7.57
C SER A 43 20.52 8.48 -8.79
N ILE A 44 19.46 9.22 -9.07
CA ILE A 44 19.40 10.21 -10.14
C ILE A 44 19.37 11.61 -9.51
N PRO A 45 20.36 12.48 -9.76
CA PRO A 45 20.33 13.86 -9.26
C PRO A 45 19.21 14.65 -9.96
N VAL A 46 18.38 15.36 -9.19
CA VAL A 46 17.28 16.18 -9.70
C VAL A 46 17.24 17.52 -8.97
N GLY A 47 17.75 18.57 -9.63
CA GLY A 47 17.82 19.91 -9.05
C GLY A 47 18.63 19.93 -7.75
N ALA A 48 18.03 20.44 -6.67
CA ALA A 48 18.65 20.49 -5.34
C ALA A 48 18.55 19.16 -4.56
N GLY A 49 17.85 18.14 -5.09
CA GLY A 49 17.65 16.85 -4.45
C GLY A 49 18.11 15.67 -5.31
N LYS A 50 17.71 14.46 -4.91
CA LYS A 50 17.94 13.24 -5.69
C LYS A 50 16.71 12.33 -5.63
N ILE A 51 16.45 11.64 -6.72
CA ILE A 51 15.46 10.56 -6.78
C ILE A 51 16.23 9.24 -6.68
N VAL A 52 15.88 8.41 -5.71
CA VAL A 52 16.49 7.09 -5.53
C VAL A 52 15.52 6.01 -6.00
N LEU A 53 15.89 5.31 -7.07
CA LEU A 53 15.18 4.16 -7.59
C LEU A 53 15.70 2.89 -6.89
N LEU A 54 14.88 2.32 -6.03
CA LEU A 54 15.19 1.12 -5.25
C LEU A 54 14.84 -0.15 -6.02
N PRO A 55 15.42 -1.32 -5.64
CA PRO A 55 15.02 -2.63 -6.16
C PRO A 55 13.51 -2.85 -6.20
N LEU A 56 12.79 -2.48 -5.14
CA LEU A 56 11.33 -2.60 -5.09
C LEU A 56 10.62 -1.81 -6.21
N LEU A 57 11.18 -0.68 -6.65
CA LEU A 57 10.62 0.13 -7.73
C LEU A 57 10.95 -0.50 -9.09
N TRP A 58 12.16 -1.01 -9.28
CA TRP A 58 12.52 -1.81 -10.46
C TRP A 58 11.61 -3.02 -10.60
N ALA A 59 11.35 -3.74 -9.51
CA ALA A 59 10.45 -4.89 -9.49
C ALA A 59 9.02 -4.53 -9.91
N LEU A 60 8.49 -3.41 -9.41
CA LEU A 60 7.17 -2.90 -9.79
C LEU A 60 7.11 -2.55 -11.28
N LEU A 61 8.12 -1.82 -11.78
CA LEU A 61 8.19 -1.38 -13.18
C LEU A 61 8.39 -2.56 -14.14
N LEU A 62 9.27 -3.51 -13.82
CA LEU A 62 9.51 -4.72 -14.63
C LEU A 62 8.27 -5.63 -14.64
N GLY A 63 7.63 -5.85 -13.48
CA GLY A 63 6.39 -6.61 -13.40
C GLY A 63 5.26 -5.95 -14.19
N GLY A 64 5.12 -4.63 -14.08
CA GLY A 64 4.14 -3.85 -14.84
C GLY A 64 4.39 -3.89 -16.34
N ALA A 65 5.65 -3.71 -16.77
CA ALA A 65 6.04 -3.79 -18.17
C ALA A 65 5.76 -5.18 -18.74
N LEU A 66 6.11 -6.25 -18.02
CA LEU A 66 5.84 -7.62 -18.45
C LEU A 66 4.33 -7.90 -18.54
N GLY A 67 3.54 -7.45 -17.55
CA GLY A 67 2.08 -7.55 -17.55
C GLY A 67 1.46 -6.83 -18.76
N LEU A 68 1.94 -5.63 -19.07
CA LEU A 68 1.45 -4.80 -20.19
C LEU A 68 1.87 -5.35 -21.56
N MET A 69 3.08 -5.89 -21.67
CA MET A 69 3.62 -6.46 -22.91
C MET A 69 3.15 -7.89 -23.16
N SER A 70 2.54 -8.55 -22.16
CA SER A 70 2.05 -9.93 -22.21
C SER A 70 1.34 -10.35 -23.51
N PRO A 71 0.43 -9.55 -24.12
CA PRO A 71 -0.24 -9.94 -25.36
C PRO A 71 0.71 -10.15 -26.56
N ARG A 72 1.93 -9.59 -26.50
CA ARG A 72 2.95 -9.64 -27.55
C ARG A 72 4.09 -10.62 -27.25
N LEU A 73 4.06 -11.29 -26.09
CA LEU A 73 5.13 -12.18 -25.64
C LEU A 73 4.90 -13.64 -26.08
N PRO A 74 5.98 -14.43 -26.25
CA PRO A 74 5.87 -15.85 -26.58
C PRO A 74 5.17 -16.62 -25.47
N ALA A 75 4.58 -17.78 -25.82
CA ALA A 75 3.73 -18.59 -24.93
C ALA A 75 4.22 -18.79 -23.48
N PRO A 76 5.52 -19.06 -23.18
CA PRO A 76 5.97 -19.26 -21.79
C PRO A 76 6.02 -17.97 -20.95
N LEU A 77 6.08 -16.79 -21.57
CA LEU A 77 6.15 -15.48 -20.89
C LEU A 77 4.78 -14.78 -20.85
N ARG A 78 3.74 -15.41 -21.40
CA ARG A 78 2.42 -14.82 -21.56
C ARG A 78 1.65 -14.85 -20.24
N LEU A 79 1.51 -13.69 -19.60
CA LEU A 79 0.65 -13.46 -18.44
C LEU A 79 -0.80 -13.27 -18.89
N SER A 80 -1.58 -14.35 -18.93
CA SER A 80 -3.03 -14.29 -19.17
C SER A 80 -3.74 -13.47 -18.09
N GLY A 81 -4.95 -12.96 -18.38
CA GLY A 81 -5.73 -12.22 -17.39
C GLY A 81 -5.97 -13.03 -16.09
N ALA A 82 -6.10 -14.36 -16.19
CA ALA A 82 -6.20 -15.24 -15.03
C ALA A 82 -4.92 -15.25 -14.17
N LEU A 83 -3.74 -15.23 -14.80
CA LEU A 83 -2.45 -15.14 -14.10
C LEU A 83 -2.25 -13.76 -13.45
N GLN A 84 -2.68 -12.68 -14.10
CA GLN A 84 -2.63 -11.33 -13.51
C GLN A 84 -3.59 -11.20 -12.31
N ASN A 85 -4.78 -11.78 -12.40
CA ASN A 85 -5.70 -11.87 -11.26
C ASN A 85 -5.10 -12.69 -10.11
N ALA A 86 -4.44 -13.81 -10.42
CA ALA A 86 -3.73 -14.62 -9.43
C ALA A 86 -2.56 -13.85 -8.79
N ALA A 87 -1.78 -13.09 -9.56
CA ALA A 87 -0.73 -12.22 -9.04
C ALA A 87 -1.28 -11.22 -8.02
N GLY A 88 -2.43 -10.60 -8.34
CA GLY A 88 -3.13 -9.71 -7.41
C GLY A 88 -3.59 -10.42 -6.13
N ALA A 89 -4.00 -11.70 -6.22
CA ALA A 89 -4.39 -12.48 -5.05
C ALA A 89 -3.18 -12.88 -4.17
N TYR A 90 -2.02 -13.16 -4.78
CA TYR A 90 -0.77 -13.45 -4.04
C TYR A 90 -0.15 -12.22 -3.38
N LEU A 91 -0.60 -11.01 -3.73
CA LEU A 91 -0.18 -9.77 -3.07
C LEU A 91 -0.52 -9.79 -1.57
N GLN A 92 -1.69 -10.29 -1.18
CA GLN A 92 -2.09 -10.34 0.23
C GLN A 92 -1.20 -11.29 1.06
N PRO A 93 -0.93 -12.55 0.66
CA PRO A 93 0.08 -13.38 1.29
C PRO A 93 1.46 -12.72 1.39
N ALA A 94 1.92 -12.05 0.32
CA ALA A 94 3.20 -11.34 0.33
C ALA A 94 3.25 -10.22 1.38
N LEU A 95 2.17 -9.43 1.45
CA LEU A 95 2.01 -8.36 2.44
C LEU A 95 2.06 -8.90 3.88
N LEU A 96 1.51 -10.08 4.16
CA LEU A 96 1.52 -10.63 5.52
C LEU A 96 2.94 -10.94 6.03
N ILE A 97 3.85 -11.42 5.19
CA ILE A 97 5.26 -11.62 5.57
C ILE A 97 5.90 -10.29 5.96
N PHE A 98 5.66 -9.26 5.15
CA PHE A 98 6.18 -7.93 5.42
C PHE A 98 5.59 -7.34 6.70
N ILE A 99 4.28 -7.47 6.90
CA ILE A 99 3.60 -7.05 8.13
C ILE A 99 4.14 -7.81 9.35
N ALA A 100 4.41 -9.11 9.25
CA ALA A 100 5.02 -9.86 10.34
C ALA A 100 6.40 -9.31 10.71
N LYS A 101 7.25 -9.03 9.71
CA LYS A 101 8.55 -8.38 9.93
C LYS A 101 8.40 -7.01 10.59
N LEU A 102 7.47 -6.20 10.13
CA LEU A 102 7.22 -4.88 10.69
C LEU A 102 6.66 -4.96 12.13
N GLY A 103 5.76 -5.90 12.41
CA GLY A 103 5.28 -6.16 13.77
C GLY A 103 6.41 -6.54 14.73
N LEU A 104 7.35 -7.38 14.28
CA LEU A 104 8.56 -7.73 15.03
C LEU A 104 9.50 -6.53 15.26
N LEU A 105 9.53 -5.55 14.33
CA LEU A 105 10.30 -4.32 14.54
C LEU A 105 9.61 -3.39 15.55
N VAL A 106 8.28 -3.24 15.42
CA VAL A 106 7.45 -2.41 16.29
C VAL A 106 7.44 -2.93 17.72
N GLY A 107 7.35 -4.24 17.94
CA GLY A 107 7.32 -4.83 19.29
C GLY A 107 8.56 -4.50 20.11
N GLY A 108 9.75 -4.67 19.52
CA GLY A 108 11.01 -4.33 20.17
C GLY A 108 11.25 -2.83 20.35
N SER A 109 10.48 -1.98 19.68
CA SER A 109 10.61 -0.51 19.73
C SER A 109 9.37 0.17 20.32
N LEU A 110 8.45 -0.59 20.92
CA LEU A 110 7.18 -0.07 21.43
C LEU A 110 7.38 1.07 22.44
N PRO A 111 8.34 1.01 23.40
CA PRO A 111 8.60 2.14 24.29
C PRO A 111 8.97 3.43 23.56
N LYS A 112 9.76 3.33 22.48
CA LYS A 112 10.18 4.48 21.66
C LYS A 112 9.01 5.06 20.87
N ILE A 113 8.12 4.21 20.35
CA ILE A 113 6.92 4.65 19.62
C ILE A 113 5.95 5.35 20.56
N LEU A 114 5.75 4.80 21.77
CA LEU A 114 4.88 5.38 22.79
C LEU A 114 5.40 6.75 23.26
N ALA A 115 6.72 6.93 23.35
CA ALA A 115 7.32 8.23 23.66
C ALA A 115 6.97 9.30 22.61
N SER A 116 6.79 8.90 21.34
CA SER A 116 6.30 9.75 20.25
C SER A 116 4.77 9.63 20.04
N GLY A 117 4.03 9.15 21.04
CA GLY A 117 2.62 8.79 20.92
C GLY A 117 1.72 9.94 20.46
N TRP A 118 2.02 11.19 20.85
CA TRP A 118 1.25 12.35 20.39
C TRP A 118 1.43 12.63 18.89
N ALA A 119 2.67 12.55 18.39
CA ALA A 119 2.93 12.68 16.96
C ALA A 119 2.17 11.59 16.18
N LEU A 120 2.20 10.34 16.66
CA LEU A 120 1.52 9.21 16.02
C LEU A 120 -0.01 9.31 16.08
N ALA A 121 -0.57 9.88 17.16
CA ALA A 121 -2.00 10.07 17.31
C ALA A 121 -2.52 11.21 16.41
N PHE A 122 -1.84 12.35 16.39
CA PHE A 122 -2.32 13.53 15.67
C PHE A 122 -2.01 13.48 14.17
N GLN A 123 -0.97 12.77 13.73
CA GLN A 123 -0.66 12.63 12.29
C GLN A 123 -1.79 12.01 11.47
N GLU A 124 -2.69 11.22 12.07
CA GLU A 124 -3.88 10.70 11.39
C GLU A 124 -4.78 11.82 10.85
N PHE A 125 -4.91 12.94 11.59
CA PHE A 125 -5.63 14.10 11.06
C PHE A 125 -4.96 14.64 9.79
N GLY A 126 -3.64 14.57 9.72
CA GLY A 126 -2.85 14.97 8.57
C GLY A 126 -3.06 14.04 7.39
N HIS A 127 -3.18 12.72 7.63
CA HIS A 127 -3.54 11.76 6.59
C HIS A 127 -4.90 12.13 5.98
N PHE A 128 -5.94 12.26 6.80
CA PHE A 128 -7.29 12.48 6.28
C PHE A 128 -7.49 13.88 5.71
N PHE A 129 -7.13 14.94 6.43
CA PHE A 129 -7.33 16.30 5.94
C PHE A 129 -6.36 16.66 4.81
N GLY A 130 -5.17 16.05 4.79
CA GLY A 130 -4.21 16.22 3.71
C GLY A 130 -4.79 15.87 2.34
N THR A 131 -5.53 14.77 2.22
CA THR A 131 -6.20 14.39 0.96
C THR A 131 -7.04 15.53 0.38
N MET A 132 -7.82 16.18 1.25
CA MET A 132 -8.77 17.20 0.87
C MET A 132 -8.10 18.54 0.63
N VAL A 133 -7.24 18.99 1.54
CA VAL A 133 -6.59 20.31 1.46
C VAL A 133 -5.82 20.45 0.16
N PHE A 134 -5.20 19.37 -0.32
CA PHE A 134 -4.44 19.39 -1.58
C PHE A 134 -5.26 18.89 -2.78
N GLY A 135 -6.03 17.82 -2.62
CA GLY A 135 -6.77 17.20 -3.71
C GLY A 135 -8.02 17.99 -4.14
N LEU A 136 -8.83 18.45 -3.20
CA LEU A 136 -10.14 19.06 -3.48
C LEU A 136 -10.02 20.39 -4.26
N PRO A 137 -9.13 21.33 -3.88
CA PRO A 137 -8.93 22.54 -4.68
C PRO A 137 -8.49 22.23 -6.11
N VAL A 138 -7.56 21.30 -6.28
CA VAL A 138 -7.06 20.91 -7.61
C VAL A 138 -8.17 20.26 -8.44
N ALA A 139 -9.01 19.43 -7.84
CA ALA A 139 -10.15 18.81 -8.52
C ALA A 139 -11.13 19.87 -9.05
N LEU A 140 -11.52 20.83 -8.20
CA LEU A 140 -12.41 21.92 -8.58
C LEU A 140 -11.76 22.83 -9.64
N LEU A 141 -10.46 23.07 -9.53
CA LEU A 141 -9.70 23.84 -10.52
C LEU A 141 -9.65 23.17 -11.89
N LEU A 142 -9.63 21.84 -11.91
CA LEU A 142 -9.69 21.02 -13.12
C LEU A 142 -11.13 20.82 -13.64
N GLY A 143 -12.13 21.41 -12.98
CA GLY A 143 -13.54 21.31 -13.37
C GLY A 143 -14.19 19.99 -13.00
N ILE A 144 -13.60 19.21 -12.09
CA ILE A 144 -14.19 18.00 -11.53
C ILE A 144 -15.15 18.45 -10.41
N LYS A 145 -16.42 18.05 -10.51
CA LYS A 145 -17.49 18.49 -9.60
C LYS A 145 -17.72 17.47 -8.50
N ARG A 146 -18.83 16.75 -8.52
CA ARG A 146 -19.22 15.84 -7.43
C ARG A 146 -18.27 14.65 -7.29
N GLU A 147 -17.63 14.22 -8.37
CA GLU A 147 -16.57 13.21 -8.37
C GLU A 147 -15.40 13.62 -7.46
N ALA A 148 -15.16 14.93 -7.27
CA ALA A 148 -14.11 15.40 -6.38
C ALA A 148 -14.33 14.92 -4.94
N ILE A 149 -15.58 14.89 -4.47
CA ILE A 149 -15.91 14.41 -3.13
C ILE A 149 -15.44 12.96 -2.97
N GLY A 150 -15.74 12.09 -3.93
CA GLY A 150 -15.32 10.69 -3.93
C GLY A 150 -13.81 10.51 -4.12
N ALA A 151 -13.16 11.38 -4.87
CA ALA A 151 -11.73 11.28 -5.15
C ALA A 151 -10.84 11.86 -4.03
N THR A 152 -11.35 12.75 -3.17
CA THR A 152 -10.50 13.54 -2.25
C THR A 152 -10.86 13.43 -0.78
N PHE A 153 -11.77 12.54 -0.39
CA PHE A 153 -12.09 12.29 1.03
C PHE A 153 -11.17 11.25 1.68
N SER A 154 -10.42 10.49 0.89
CA SER A 154 -9.56 9.40 1.32
C SER A 154 -8.68 8.94 0.15
N VAL A 155 -7.56 8.28 0.44
CA VAL A 155 -6.65 7.66 -0.56
C VAL A 155 -7.23 6.34 -1.13
N GLY A 156 -8.54 6.27 -1.31
CA GLY A 156 -9.27 5.17 -1.96
C GLY A 156 -8.83 3.75 -1.57
N ARG A 157 -9.44 3.19 -0.51
CA ARG A 157 -9.29 1.76 -0.15
C ARG A 157 -10.64 1.04 -0.21
N GLU A 158 -10.63 -0.27 0.01
CA GLU A 158 -11.86 -1.08 0.05
C GLU A 158 -12.93 -0.51 1.00
N PRO A 159 -12.59 -0.03 2.22
CA PRO A 159 -13.56 0.64 3.07
C PRO A 159 -14.10 1.94 2.46
N SER A 160 -13.27 2.72 1.76
CA SER A 160 -13.68 3.95 1.09
C SER A 160 -14.71 3.68 -0.02
N LEU A 161 -14.50 2.61 -0.80
CA LEU A 161 -15.46 2.14 -1.81
C LEU A 161 -16.78 1.71 -1.17
N ALA A 162 -16.73 0.97 -0.06
CA ALA A 162 -17.93 0.54 0.66
C ALA A 162 -18.73 1.73 1.20
N ILE A 163 -18.07 2.69 1.85
CA ILE A 163 -18.70 3.90 2.40
C ILE A 163 -19.45 4.69 1.31
N ILE A 164 -18.82 4.91 0.15
CA ILE A 164 -19.44 5.66 -0.94
C ILE A 164 -20.52 4.82 -1.64
N GLY A 165 -20.26 3.53 -1.85
CA GLY A 165 -21.22 2.60 -2.45
C GLY A 165 -22.52 2.52 -1.66
N GLU A 166 -22.45 2.45 -0.33
CA GLU A 166 -23.62 2.42 0.55
C GLU A 166 -24.34 3.78 0.61
N ARG A 167 -23.59 4.89 0.63
CA ARG A 167 -24.17 6.22 0.82
C ARG A 167 -24.72 6.86 -0.45
N TYR A 168 -24.06 6.65 -1.59
CA TYR A 168 -24.36 7.33 -2.85
C TYR A 168 -24.63 6.37 -4.02
N GLY A 169 -24.24 5.10 -3.92
CA GLY A 169 -24.26 4.15 -5.02
C GLY A 169 -23.04 4.29 -5.95
N MET A 170 -22.55 3.18 -6.51
CA MET A 170 -21.33 3.20 -7.35
C MET A 170 -21.51 3.90 -8.70
N ASP A 171 -22.75 4.04 -9.18
CA ASP A 171 -23.07 4.75 -10.42
C ASP A 171 -23.21 6.27 -10.22
N SER A 172 -23.08 6.76 -8.99
CA SER A 172 -23.06 8.19 -8.68
C SER A 172 -21.75 8.86 -9.14
N PRO A 173 -21.74 10.20 -9.31
CA PRO A 173 -20.50 10.95 -9.47
C PRO A 173 -19.45 10.63 -8.37
N GLU A 174 -19.87 10.58 -7.10
CA GLU A 174 -19.00 10.23 -5.98
C GLU A 174 -18.42 8.82 -6.13
N GLY A 175 -19.25 7.86 -6.57
CA GLY A 175 -18.86 6.49 -6.89
C GLY A 175 -17.76 6.41 -7.96
N ARG A 176 -17.91 7.18 -9.04
CA ARG A 176 -16.87 7.30 -10.09
C ARG A 176 -15.59 7.91 -9.53
N GLY A 177 -15.71 8.93 -8.68
CA GLY A 177 -14.60 9.58 -8.02
C GLY A 177 -13.75 8.63 -7.18
N VAL A 178 -14.40 7.87 -6.29
CA VAL A 178 -13.70 6.93 -5.40
C VAL A 178 -13.12 5.73 -6.16
N LEU A 179 -13.78 5.27 -7.23
CA LEU A 179 -13.23 4.23 -8.10
C LEU A 179 -11.98 4.70 -8.82
N ALA A 180 -11.99 5.95 -9.30
CA ALA A 180 -10.84 6.53 -9.96
C ALA A 180 -9.64 6.65 -9.03
N GLU A 181 -9.87 7.08 -7.78
CA GLU A 181 -8.85 7.13 -6.74
C GLU A 181 -8.29 5.73 -6.43
N TYR A 182 -9.16 4.75 -6.20
CA TYR A 182 -8.76 3.36 -5.92
C TYR A 182 -7.91 2.76 -7.04
N LEU A 183 -8.36 2.91 -8.30
CA LEU A 183 -7.64 2.39 -9.47
C LEU A 183 -6.31 3.12 -9.69
N THR A 184 -6.29 4.44 -9.50
CA THR A 184 -5.05 5.21 -9.67
C THR A 184 -4.03 4.86 -8.59
N GLY A 185 -4.46 4.74 -7.33
CA GLY A 185 -3.61 4.36 -6.21
C GLY A 185 -3.04 2.95 -6.33
N THR A 186 -3.83 1.99 -6.82
CA THR A 186 -3.36 0.60 -7.03
C THR A 186 -2.39 0.48 -8.20
N VAL A 187 -2.63 1.20 -9.31
CA VAL A 187 -1.80 1.13 -10.52
C VAL A 187 -0.50 1.94 -10.37
N PHE A 188 -0.58 3.18 -9.88
CA PHE A 188 0.54 4.13 -9.87
C PHE A 188 0.94 4.61 -8.47
N GLY A 189 0.08 4.42 -7.46
CA GLY A 189 0.29 5.00 -6.13
C GLY A 189 1.63 4.62 -5.50
N ALA A 190 2.05 3.35 -5.60
CA ALA A 190 3.34 2.90 -5.06
C ALA A 190 4.54 3.55 -5.77
N VAL A 191 4.50 3.70 -7.10
CA VAL A 191 5.54 4.42 -7.86
C VAL A 191 5.56 5.89 -7.44
N PHE A 192 4.40 6.53 -7.48
CA PHE A 192 4.26 7.95 -7.19
C PHE A 192 4.75 8.30 -5.78
N ILE A 193 4.30 7.56 -4.77
CA ILE A 193 4.65 7.84 -3.38
C ILE A 193 6.12 7.52 -3.09
N ALA A 194 6.71 6.51 -3.71
CA ALA A 194 8.14 6.24 -3.57
C ALA A 194 8.98 7.39 -4.13
N LEU A 195 8.63 7.89 -5.31
CA LEU A 195 9.32 9.02 -5.94
C LEU A 195 9.16 10.30 -5.11
N LEU A 196 7.93 10.58 -4.65
CA LEU A 196 7.63 11.74 -3.82
C LEU A 196 8.37 11.68 -2.47
N ALA A 197 8.23 10.57 -1.74
CA ALA A 197 8.88 10.40 -0.43
C ALA A 197 10.40 10.43 -0.55
N GLY A 198 10.96 9.82 -1.60
CA GLY A 198 12.38 9.88 -1.90
C GLY A 198 12.85 11.32 -2.16
N LEU A 199 12.14 12.06 -2.99
CA LEU A 199 12.44 13.46 -3.29
C LEU A 199 12.38 14.33 -2.03
N ILE A 200 11.28 14.26 -1.27
CA ILE A 200 11.09 15.08 -0.04
C ILE A 200 12.15 14.75 1.01
N THR A 201 12.53 13.47 1.16
CA THR A 201 13.62 13.06 2.05
C THR A 201 14.94 13.70 1.64
N SER A 202 15.22 13.75 0.32
CA SER A 202 16.47 14.31 -0.19
C SER A 202 16.62 15.82 0.05
N LEU A 203 15.51 16.53 0.29
CA LEU A 203 15.54 17.97 0.61
C LEU A 203 16.08 18.26 2.02
N GLY A 204 16.09 17.26 2.92
CA GLY A 204 16.60 17.42 4.29
C GLY A 204 15.78 18.36 5.19
N ILE A 205 14.54 18.70 4.78
CA ILE A 205 13.68 19.66 5.50
C ILE A 205 12.96 19.01 6.68
N PHE A 206 12.54 17.75 6.53
CA PHE A 206 11.76 17.02 7.52
C PHE A 206 12.62 16.04 8.31
N ASN A 207 12.22 15.80 9.56
CA ASN A 207 12.71 14.68 10.35
C ASN A 207 12.33 13.37 9.64
N PRO A 208 13.27 12.42 9.43
CA PRO A 208 12.97 11.13 8.80
C PRO A 208 11.84 10.35 9.47
N LEU A 209 11.66 10.48 10.80
CA LEU A 209 10.58 9.82 11.53
C LEU A 209 9.21 10.47 11.27
N ALA A 210 9.17 11.78 11.03
CA ALA A 210 7.95 12.46 10.63
C ALA A 210 7.54 12.05 9.20
N LEU A 211 8.51 11.96 8.28
CA LEU A 211 8.28 11.39 6.94
C LEU A 211 7.85 9.92 7.02
N ALA A 212 8.41 9.15 7.95
CA ALA A 212 8.02 7.77 8.17
C ALA A 212 6.55 7.65 8.60
N MET A 213 6.08 8.49 9.52
CA MET A 213 4.66 8.55 9.87
C MET A 213 3.80 8.95 8.66
N GLY A 214 4.24 9.93 7.87
CA GLY A 214 3.58 10.28 6.60
C GLY A 214 3.54 9.12 5.59
N ALA A 215 4.57 8.27 5.57
CA ALA A 215 4.61 7.06 4.74
C ALA A 215 3.66 5.95 5.20
N GLY A 216 3.05 6.07 6.39
CA GLY A 216 2.03 5.15 6.89
C GLY A 216 0.74 5.12 6.07
N VAL A 217 0.58 6.05 5.13
CA VAL A 217 -0.59 6.17 4.25
C VAL A 217 -0.80 4.96 3.34
N GLY A 218 -2.07 4.68 3.06
CA GLY A 218 -2.44 3.93 1.88
C GLY A 218 -2.30 2.42 2.08
N SER A 219 -2.12 1.67 0.99
CA SER A 219 -1.94 0.22 1.03
C SER A 219 -0.58 -0.16 1.62
N GLY A 220 -0.45 -1.38 2.12
CA GLY A 220 0.83 -1.87 2.64
C GLY A 220 1.96 -1.81 1.59
N SER A 221 1.63 -1.90 0.30
CA SER A 221 2.60 -1.71 -0.79
C SER A 221 3.02 -0.25 -0.97
N MET A 222 2.10 0.71 -0.81
CA MET A 222 2.43 2.14 -0.83
C MET A 222 3.31 2.51 0.36
N MET A 223 2.95 2.05 1.57
CA MET A 223 3.79 2.23 2.76
C MET A 223 5.16 1.59 2.59
N ALA A 224 5.25 0.36 2.06
CA ALA A 224 6.53 -0.30 1.78
C ALA A 224 7.40 0.54 0.82
N ALA A 225 6.81 1.08 -0.23
CA ALA A 225 7.51 1.85 -1.24
C ALA A 225 7.98 3.23 -0.71
N ALA A 226 7.11 3.95 0.01
CA ALA A 226 7.43 5.25 0.62
C ALA A 226 8.47 5.12 1.74
N SER A 227 8.24 4.23 2.72
CA SER A 227 9.19 4.01 3.82
C SER A 227 10.52 3.49 3.31
N GLY A 228 10.53 2.69 2.24
CA GLY A 228 11.77 2.27 1.59
C GLY A 228 12.55 3.41 0.96
N ALA A 229 11.87 4.27 0.21
CA ALA A 229 12.49 5.44 -0.42
C ALA A 229 13.10 6.42 0.61
N ILE A 230 12.46 6.56 1.78
CA ILE A 230 12.99 7.34 2.90
C ILE A 230 14.20 6.61 3.52
N ALA A 231 14.03 5.35 3.92
CA ALA A 231 15.03 4.57 4.63
C ALA A 231 16.35 4.38 3.86
N ALA A 232 16.28 4.24 2.53
CA ALA A 232 17.46 4.07 1.69
C ALA A 232 18.38 5.31 1.63
N GLN A 233 17.90 6.46 2.13
CA GLN A 233 18.69 7.70 2.21
C GLN A 233 19.20 7.98 3.63
N GLN A 234 18.97 7.07 4.57
CA GLN A 234 19.32 7.21 5.98
C GLN A 234 20.38 6.19 6.41
N THR A 235 20.94 6.37 7.61
CA THR A 235 21.81 5.35 8.22
C THR A 235 21.02 4.08 8.54
N PRO A 236 21.65 2.90 8.67
CA PRO A 236 20.96 1.66 8.99
C PRO A 236 20.07 1.72 10.25
N GLU A 237 20.49 2.49 11.26
CA GLU A 237 19.75 2.69 12.50
C GLU A 237 18.49 3.51 12.27
N VAL A 238 18.60 4.66 11.58
CA VAL A 238 17.46 5.51 11.26
C VAL A 238 16.53 4.83 10.26
N ALA A 239 17.07 4.05 9.32
CA ALA A 239 16.28 3.25 8.38
C ALA A 239 15.38 2.23 9.10
N LYS A 240 15.89 1.60 10.17
CA LYS A 240 15.10 0.71 11.03
C LYS A 240 13.99 1.48 11.76
N ASP A 241 14.28 2.68 12.25
CA ASP A 241 13.27 3.53 12.88
C ASP A 241 12.21 3.99 11.87
N VAL A 242 12.61 4.38 10.66
CA VAL A 242 11.68 4.76 9.58
C VAL A 242 10.72 3.61 9.28
N ALA A 243 11.21 2.38 9.15
CA ALA A 243 10.36 1.21 8.95
C ALA A 243 9.38 1.02 10.11
N THR A 244 9.88 1.16 11.34
CA THR A 244 9.12 0.99 12.58
C THR A 244 7.99 2.02 12.70
N PHE A 245 8.29 3.30 12.48
CA PHE A 245 7.32 4.38 12.59
C PHE A 245 6.30 4.38 11.45
N ALA A 246 6.72 4.04 10.22
CA ALA A 246 5.81 3.87 9.10
C ALA A 246 4.84 2.71 9.33
N ALA A 247 5.35 1.57 9.84
CA ALA A 247 4.53 0.42 10.20
C ALA A 247 3.51 0.74 11.31
N ALA A 248 3.94 1.44 12.36
CA ALA A 248 3.07 1.84 13.44
C ALA A 248 1.95 2.77 12.94
N SER A 249 2.29 3.77 12.11
CA SER A 249 1.31 4.65 11.49
C SER A 249 0.34 3.86 10.60
N ASN A 250 0.83 2.99 9.72
CA ASN A 250 -0.04 2.19 8.84
C ASN A 250 -0.98 1.24 9.60
N LEU A 251 -0.53 0.68 10.73
CA LEU A 251 -1.36 -0.15 11.59
C LEU A 251 -2.49 0.66 12.22
N VAL A 252 -2.19 1.88 12.68
CA VAL A 252 -3.20 2.82 13.21
C VAL A 252 -4.18 3.19 12.09
N THR A 253 -3.70 3.69 10.95
CA THR A 253 -4.55 4.08 9.81
C THR A 253 -5.42 2.91 9.33
N THR A 254 -4.90 1.69 9.28
CA THR A 254 -5.67 0.51 8.83
C THR A 254 -6.75 0.10 9.86
N THR A 255 -6.48 0.27 11.15
CA THR A 255 -7.39 -0.19 12.22
C THR A 255 -8.50 0.82 12.52
N ILE A 256 -8.14 2.09 12.69
CA ILE A 256 -9.09 3.14 13.08
C ILE A 256 -9.48 4.07 11.91
N GLY A 257 -8.73 4.06 10.82
CA GLY A 257 -8.90 5.02 9.72
C GLY A 257 -10.23 4.90 8.97
N THR A 258 -10.86 3.73 8.95
CA THR A 258 -12.21 3.57 8.38
C THR A 258 -13.24 4.43 9.13
N TYR A 259 -13.16 4.46 10.46
CA TYR A 259 -14.05 5.27 11.30
C TYR A 259 -13.76 6.76 11.13
N PHE A 260 -12.48 7.15 11.07
CA PHE A 260 -12.10 8.53 10.72
C PHE A 260 -12.63 8.94 9.35
N THR A 261 -12.53 8.07 8.36
CA THR A 261 -13.05 8.33 7.01
C THR A 261 -14.55 8.56 7.02
N LEU A 262 -15.30 7.67 7.71
CA LEU A 262 -16.75 7.71 7.78
C LEU A 262 -17.28 8.91 8.55
N PHE A 263 -16.74 9.17 9.75
CA PHE A 263 -17.29 10.15 10.70
C PHE A 263 -16.66 11.53 10.60
N LEU A 264 -15.45 11.66 10.07
CA LEU A 264 -14.73 12.93 10.03
C LEU A 264 -14.43 13.36 8.59
N SER A 265 -13.69 12.55 7.85
CA SER A 265 -13.16 12.95 6.54
C SER A 265 -14.27 13.23 5.52
N LEU A 266 -15.20 12.29 5.34
CA LEU A 266 -16.27 12.42 4.35
C LEU A 266 -17.23 13.60 4.67
N PRO A 267 -17.78 13.75 5.89
CA PRO A 267 -18.59 14.92 6.26
C PRO A 267 -17.86 16.25 6.03
N PHE A 268 -16.58 16.31 6.40
CA PHE A 268 -15.78 17.52 6.20
C PHE A 268 -15.53 17.79 4.70
N THR A 269 -15.34 16.75 3.88
CA THR A 269 -15.14 16.89 2.43
C THR A 269 -16.37 17.50 1.76
N ILE A 270 -17.56 17.04 2.16
CA ILE A 270 -18.83 17.57 1.67
C ILE A 270 -18.98 19.04 2.03
N TRP A 271 -18.68 19.40 3.29
CA TRP A 271 -18.71 20.79 3.74
C TRP A 271 -17.72 21.66 2.96
N ALA A 272 -16.47 21.22 2.82
CA ALA A 272 -15.42 21.94 2.12
C ALA A 272 -15.76 22.10 0.62
N TYR A 273 -16.31 21.06 0.00
CA TYR A 273 -16.81 21.12 -1.37
C TYR A 273 -17.88 22.21 -1.52
N GLY A 274 -18.86 22.26 -0.61
CA GLY A 274 -19.91 23.28 -0.63
C GLY A 274 -19.39 24.72 -0.47
N LYS A 275 -18.23 24.92 0.15
CA LYS A 275 -17.58 26.22 0.30
C LYS A 275 -16.65 26.57 -0.86
N LEU A 276 -15.90 25.60 -1.37
CA LEU A 276 -14.87 25.81 -2.38
C LEU A 276 -15.42 25.76 -3.81
N GLU A 277 -16.45 24.98 -4.08
CA GLU A 277 -17.04 24.84 -5.42
C GLU A 277 -17.53 26.19 -5.99
N PRO A 278 -18.25 27.05 -5.23
CA PRO A 278 -18.70 28.35 -5.74
C PRO A 278 -17.56 29.33 -6.04
N ILE A 279 -16.38 29.10 -5.46
CA ILE A 279 -15.20 29.97 -5.59
C ILE A 279 -14.29 29.48 -6.73
N LEU A 280 -13.87 28.21 -6.66
CA LEU A 280 -12.88 27.61 -7.56
C LEU A 280 -13.52 26.97 -8.81
N GLY A 281 -14.77 26.52 -8.69
CA GLY A 281 -15.50 25.83 -9.75
C GLY A 281 -16.38 26.73 -10.62
N ARG A 282 -16.50 28.02 -10.30
CA ARG A 282 -17.37 28.98 -11.00
C ARG A 282 -16.96 29.09 -12.48
N ASN A 283 -17.94 29.01 -13.38
CA ASN A 283 -17.80 29.07 -14.84
C ASN A 283 -16.95 27.96 -15.50
N ARG A 284 -16.66 26.86 -14.79
CA ARG A 284 -16.00 25.70 -15.40
C ARG A 284 -17.03 24.64 -15.80
N PRO A 285 -17.04 24.20 -17.08
CA PRO A 285 -17.87 23.08 -17.48
C PRO A 285 -17.45 21.82 -16.71
N ASP A 286 -18.44 21.00 -16.36
CA ASP A 286 -18.22 19.74 -15.65
C ASP A 286 -17.38 18.80 -16.54
N ALA A 287 -16.11 18.66 -16.15
CA ALA A 287 -15.10 17.94 -16.91
C ALA A 287 -15.16 16.43 -16.70
N ALA A 288 -15.84 15.99 -15.63
CA ALA A 288 -15.99 14.60 -15.29
C ALA A 288 -17.30 14.02 -15.85
N ARG A 289 -18.21 14.88 -16.31
CA ARG A 289 -19.43 14.48 -17.02
C ARG A 289 -19.05 13.73 -18.31
N PRO A 290 -19.43 12.45 -18.47
CA PRO A 290 -19.18 11.76 -19.73
C PRO A 290 -19.90 12.49 -20.86
N ALA A 291 -19.21 12.72 -21.97
CA ALA A 291 -19.83 13.16 -23.22
C ALA A 291 -20.82 12.08 -23.65
N ALA A 292 -22.11 12.27 -23.35
CA ALA A 292 -23.21 11.31 -23.53
C ALA A 292 -22.86 9.90 -23.04
N ALA A 293 -23.34 9.52 -21.84
CA ALA A 293 -23.26 8.15 -21.37
C ALA A 293 -23.80 7.20 -22.47
N ASP A 294 -22.94 6.35 -23.02
CA ASP A 294 -23.37 5.26 -23.89
C ASP A 294 -24.35 4.40 -23.07
N PRO A 295 -25.63 4.30 -23.46
CA PRO A 295 -26.64 3.55 -22.72
C PRO A 295 -26.30 2.05 -22.62
N GLN A 296 -25.31 1.58 -23.39
CA GLN A 296 -24.83 0.20 -23.39
C GLN A 296 -23.54 -0.02 -22.58
N ALA A 297 -23.03 1.00 -21.88
CA ALA A 297 -21.87 0.85 -21.02
C ALA A 297 -22.21 -0.14 -19.87
N PRO A 298 -21.50 -1.28 -19.74
CA PRO A 298 -21.77 -2.22 -18.67
C PRO A 298 -21.64 -1.51 -17.31
N ALA A 299 -22.57 -1.80 -16.40
CA ALA A 299 -22.51 -1.35 -15.00
C ALA A 299 -21.08 -1.50 -14.46
N HIS A 300 -20.63 -0.53 -13.67
CA HIS A 300 -19.32 -0.58 -13.00
C HIS A 300 -19.30 -1.72 -11.99
N GLN A 301 -19.15 -2.95 -12.51
CA GLN A 301 -18.87 -4.12 -11.73
C GLN A 301 -17.42 -3.99 -11.29
N PRO A 302 -17.11 -4.17 -9.99
CA PRO A 302 -15.74 -4.36 -9.57
C PRO A 302 -15.21 -5.58 -10.34
N ALA A 303 -14.38 -5.32 -11.34
CA ALA A 303 -13.81 -6.32 -12.23
C ALA A 303 -12.69 -7.10 -11.51
N HIS A 304 -13.00 -7.66 -10.36
CA HIS A 304 -12.09 -8.50 -9.61
C HIS A 304 -12.82 -9.78 -9.30
N GLY A 305 -12.65 -10.76 -10.18
CA GLY A 305 -13.00 -12.10 -9.77
C GLY A 305 -12.03 -12.53 -8.67
N GLU A 306 -12.57 -12.86 -7.51
CA GLU A 306 -11.76 -13.30 -6.38
C GLU A 306 -11.11 -14.64 -6.76
N VAL A 307 -9.79 -14.63 -6.95
CA VAL A 307 -9.03 -15.87 -7.05
C VAL A 307 -8.92 -16.43 -5.63
N ARG A 308 -9.69 -17.47 -5.35
CA ARG A 308 -9.61 -18.19 -4.08
C ARG A 308 -8.33 -19.01 -4.06
N ILE A 309 -7.44 -18.71 -3.12
CA ILE A 309 -6.21 -19.46 -2.87
C ILE A 309 -6.50 -20.46 -1.75
N GLY A 310 -6.22 -21.74 -1.99
CA GLY A 310 -6.36 -22.78 -0.98
C GLY A 310 -5.34 -22.63 0.16
N LEU A 311 -5.62 -23.18 1.34
CA LEU A 311 -4.72 -23.05 2.50
C LEU A 311 -3.30 -23.55 2.22
N GLY A 312 -3.16 -24.73 1.61
CA GLY A 312 -1.85 -25.29 1.23
C GLY A 312 -1.10 -24.40 0.22
N GLU A 313 -1.83 -23.78 -0.70
CA GLU A 313 -1.25 -22.85 -1.68
C GLU A 313 -0.80 -21.54 -1.02
N THR A 314 -1.55 -21.04 -0.05
CA THR A 314 -1.18 -19.86 0.74
C THR A 314 0.10 -20.10 1.54
N VAL A 315 0.21 -21.27 2.19
CA VAL A 315 1.42 -21.64 2.94
C VAL A 315 2.62 -21.78 2.01
N LEU A 316 2.44 -22.45 0.86
CA LEU A 316 3.49 -22.56 -0.16
C LEU A 316 3.90 -21.17 -0.67
N ALA A 317 2.94 -20.29 -0.93
CA ALA A 317 3.22 -18.92 -1.34
C ALA A 317 4.07 -18.19 -0.29
N TRP A 318 3.78 -18.33 1.01
CA TRP A 318 4.60 -17.72 2.04
C TRP A 318 6.04 -18.24 2.07
N ILE A 319 6.23 -19.56 1.88
CA ILE A 319 7.57 -20.15 1.81
C ILE A 319 8.33 -19.61 0.60
N LEU A 320 7.70 -19.57 -0.58
CA LEU A 320 8.33 -19.07 -1.80
C LEU A 320 8.65 -17.58 -1.71
N ILE A 321 7.73 -16.76 -1.20
CA ILE A 321 7.94 -15.32 -1.03
C ILE A 321 9.02 -15.05 0.03
N GLY A 322 9.06 -15.84 1.10
CA GLY A 322 10.14 -15.80 2.08
C GLY A 322 11.49 -16.13 1.46
N ALA A 323 11.54 -17.13 0.58
CA ALA A 323 12.75 -17.45 -0.20
C ALA A 323 13.17 -16.29 -1.11
N TYR A 324 12.23 -15.59 -1.75
CA TYR A 324 12.54 -14.40 -2.57
C TYR A 324 13.12 -13.28 -1.70
N GLY A 325 12.56 -13.09 -0.50
CA GLY A 325 13.11 -12.17 0.48
C GLY A 325 14.53 -12.52 0.93
N LEU A 326 14.85 -13.81 1.12
CA LEU A 326 16.23 -14.25 1.42
C LEU A 326 17.18 -13.96 0.26
N ILE A 327 16.75 -14.20 -0.97
CA ILE A 327 17.53 -13.91 -2.18
C ILE A 327 17.80 -12.42 -2.29
N GLY A 328 16.78 -11.57 -2.15
CA GLY A 328 16.96 -10.11 -2.14
C GLY A 328 17.86 -9.63 -1.01
N ASN A 329 17.74 -10.22 0.18
CA ASN A 329 18.59 -9.90 1.33
C ASN A 329 20.07 -10.24 1.05
N TRP A 330 20.32 -11.30 0.30
CA TRP A 330 21.67 -11.68 -0.11
C TRP A 330 22.20 -10.79 -1.23
N LEU A 331 21.44 -10.60 -2.31
CA LEU A 331 21.90 -9.86 -3.50
C LEU A 331 22.17 -8.38 -3.19
N THR A 332 21.24 -7.72 -2.49
CA THR A 332 21.32 -6.26 -2.27
C THR A 332 22.09 -5.89 -1.01
N TYR A 333 22.00 -6.71 0.04
CA TYR A 333 22.60 -6.40 1.35
C TYR A 333 23.78 -7.32 1.72
N GLY A 334 24.15 -8.27 0.87
CA GLY A 334 25.30 -9.15 1.08
C GLY A 334 25.11 -10.19 2.20
N ILE A 335 23.90 -10.35 2.74
CA ILE A 335 23.64 -11.23 3.88
C ILE A 335 23.36 -12.65 3.38
N VAL A 336 24.38 -13.51 3.41
CA VAL A 336 24.29 -14.91 2.99
C VAL A 336 23.24 -15.68 3.83
N PRO A 337 22.35 -16.47 3.21
CA PRO A 337 21.28 -17.20 3.89
C PRO A 337 21.80 -18.45 4.64
N HIS A 338 22.67 -18.23 5.63
CA HIS A 338 23.12 -19.27 6.55
C HIS A 338 22.05 -19.58 7.61
N ALA A 339 22.24 -20.66 8.38
CA ALA A 339 21.23 -21.21 9.28
C ALA A 339 20.50 -20.18 10.15
N SER A 340 21.20 -19.20 10.70
CA SER A 340 20.59 -18.18 11.57
C SER A 340 19.71 -17.16 10.84
N VAL A 341 20.04 -16.83 9.58
CA VAL A 341 19.24 -15.94 8.72
C VAL A 341 17.98 -16.67 8.26
N VAL A 342 18.13 -17.95 7.89
CA VAL A 342 17.01 -18.84 7.55
C VAL A 342 16.09 -19.03 8.77
N ALA A 343 16.65 -19.19 9.97
CA ALA A 343 15.87 -19.23 11.20
C ALA A 343 15.09 -17.93 11.45
N GLY A 344 15.70 -16.77 11.21
CA GLY A 344 15.01 -15.48 11.23
C GLY A 344 13.81 -15.43 10.28
N MET A 345 13.95 -15.95 9.06
CA MET A 345 12.86 -16.01 8.08
C MET A 345 11.77 -17.01 8.51
N ALA A 346 12.18 -18.15 9.05
CA ALA A 346 11.25 -19.15 9.59
C ALA A 346 10.42 -18.57 10.75
N ILE A 347 11.01 -17.73 11.62
CA ILE A 347 10.28 -17.01 12.66
C ILE A 347 9.25 -16.05 12.05
N ILE A 348 9.62 -15.27 11.01
CA ILE A 348 8.68 -14.37 10.33
C ILE A 348 7.51 -15.15 9.73
N ILE A 349 7.78 -16.25 9.03
CA ILE A 349 6.73 -17.12 8.47
C ILE A 349 5.88 -17.74 9.60
N GLY A 350 6.51 -18.16 10.70
CA GLY A 350 5.82 -18.66 11.90
C GLY A 350 4.85 -17.64 12.50
N THR A 351 5.26 -16.36 12.59
CA THR A 351 4.41 -15.25 13.01
C THR A 351 3.20 -15.08 12.09
N VAL A 352 3.40 -15.18 10.76
CA VAL A 352 2.30 -15.14 9.79
C VAL A 352 1.34 -16.32 10.00
N LEU A 353 1.87 -17.53 10.15
CA LEU A 353 1.07 -18.74 10.37
C LEU A 353 0.24 -18.63 11.64
N ALA A 354 0.82 -18.17 12.74
CA ALA A 354 0.13 -17.98 14.00
C ALA A 354 -0.98 -16.92 13.90
N GLY A 355 -0.69 -15.76 13.29
CA GLY A 355 -1.69 -14.70 13.11
C GLY A 355 -2.81 -15.06 12.15
N TRP A 356 -2.48 -15.77 11.07
CA TRP A 356 -3.49 -16.27 10.15
C TRP A 356 -4.37 -17.36 10.80
N SER A 357 -3.78 -18.23 11.61
CA SER A 357 -4.53 -19.25 12.35
C SER A 357 -5.52 -18.59 13.32
N LEU A 358 -5.08 -17.57 14.06
CA LEU A 358 -5.94 -16.80 14.96
C LEU A 358 -7.05 -16.05 14.20
N TYR A 359 -6.73 -15.47 13.05
CA TYR A 359 -7.71 -14.85 12.15
C TYR A 359 -8.82 -15.83 11.73
N LEU A 360 -8.45 -17.08 11.41
CA LEU A 360 -9.42 -18.13 11.06
C LEU A 360 -10.24 -18.58 12.27
N LEU A 361 -9.59 -18.82 13.41
CA LEU A 361 -10.23 -19.28 14.65
C LEU A 361 -11.26 -18.27 15.19
N LEU A 362 -10.98 -16.97 15.07
CA LEU A 362 -11.86 -15.89 15.53
C LEU A 362 -12.93 -15.49 14.49
N GLY A 363 -13.20 -16.36 13.51
CA GLY A 363 -14.30 -16.18 12.57
C GLY A 363 -14.11 -14.99 11.62
N ARG A 364 -12.87 -14.60 11.32
CA ARG A 364 -12.52 -13.57 10.33
C ARG A 364 -13.12 -12.18 10.58
N ARG A 365 -13.50 -11.88 11.83
CA ARG A 365 -14.15 -10.61 12.20
C ARG A 365 -13.25 -9.39 12.08
N LEU A 366 -11.94 -9.56 12.33
CA LEU A 366 -10.93 -8.52 12.20
C LEU A 366 -9.93 -8.90 11.10
N PRO A 367 -9.28 -7.93 10.43
CA PRO A 367 -8.32 -8.21 9.37
C PRO A 367 -7.14 -9.07 9.83
N ALA A 368 -6.66 -9.99 9.00
CA ALA A 368 -5.50 -10.82 9.30
C ALA A 368 -4.22 -10.00 9.61
N VAL A 369 -4.09 -8.84 8.97
CA VAL A 369 -3.01 -7.86 9.20
C VAL A 369 -2.90 -7.51 10.68
N LEU A 370 -4.03 -7.30 11.36
CA LEU A 370 -4.05 -6.93 12.78
C LEU A 370 -3.49 -8.07 13.64
N TRP A 371 -3.93 -9.30 13.43
CA TRP A 371 -3.48 -10.47 14.19
C TRP A 371 -2.00 -10.77 14.00
N VAL A 372 -1.53 -10.72 12.75
CA VAL A 372 -0.11 -10.92 12.43
C VAL A 372 0.76 -9.83 13.07
N SER A 373 0.34 -8.57 13.01
CA SER A 373 1.03 -7.46 13.68
C SER A 373 1.09 -7.65 15.20
N ILE A 374 -0.04 -8.00 15.84
CA ILE A 374 -0.11 -8.21 17.30
C ILE A 374 0.84 -9.32 17.74
N ILE A 375 0.85 -10.45 17.04
CA ILE A 375 1.75 -11.57 17.38
C ILE A 375 3.21 -11.18 17.16
N GLY A 376 3.54 -10.53 16.04
CA GLY A 376 4.90 -10.04 15.80
C GLY A 376 5.37 -9.09 16.90
N MET A 377 4.50 -8.15 17.30
CA MET A 377 4.80 -7.22 18.39
C MET A 377 4.98 -7.96 19.72
N ALA A 378 4.10 -8.91 20.05
CA ALA A 378 4.19 -9.68 21.27
C ALA A 378 5.48 -10.50 21.37
N LEU A 379 5.93 -11.12 20.27
CA LEU A 379 7.14 -11.95 20.24
C LEU A 379 8.44 -11.18 20.49
N THR A 380 8.45 -9.87 20.25
CA THR A 380 9.63 -9.02 20.40
C THR A 380 9.48 -7.95 21.48
N TYR A 381 8.34 -7.94 22.18
CA TYR A 381 8.11 -7.03 23.29
C TYR A 381 9.14 -7.31 24.40
N PRO A 382 9.79 -6.27 25.00
CA PRO A 382 10.87 -6.46 25.98
C PRO A 382 10.53 -7.35 27.19
N GLY A 383 9.25 -7.48 27.55
CA GLY A 383 8.79 -8.35 28.64
C GLY A 383 8.53 -9.82 28.25
N THR A 384 8.66 -10.19 26.96
CA THR A 384 8.36 -11.54 26.48
C THR A 384 9.61 -12.43 26.55
N PRO A 385 9.48 -13.71 26.97
CA PRO A 385 10.59 -14.65 26.91
C PRO A 385 11.17 -14.77 25.50
N TYR A 386 12.51 -14.83 25.41
CA TYR A 386 13.26 -14.92 24.15
C TYR A 386 13.13 -13.72 23.19
N ALA A 387 12.57 -12.59 23.63
CA ALA A 387 12.33 -11.42 22.77
C ALA A 387 13.63 -10.89 22.14
N ALA A 388 14.73 -10.85 22.90
CA ALA A 388 16.02 -10.37 22.43
C ALA A 388 16.63 -11.29 21.36
N GLU A 389 16.54 -12.60 21.56
CA GLU A 389 17.02 -13.62 20.62
C GLU A 389 16.19 -13.60 19.34
N ILE A 390 14.86 -13.51 19.44
CA ILE A 390 13.95 -13.37 18.31
C ILE A 390 14.27 -12.09 17.53
N ALA A 391 14.45 -10.96 18.22
CA ALA A 391 14.82 -9.69 17.60
C ALA A 391 16.19 -9.76 16.90
N ALA A 392 17.17 -10.45 17.49
CA ALA A 392 18.50 -10.63 16.92
C ALA A 392 18.48 -11.51 15.66
N LEU A 393 17.72 -12.61 15.66
CA LEU A 393 17.59 -13.51 14.51
C LEU A 393 16.83 -12.84 13.37
N THR A 394 15.66 -12.27 13.66
CA THR A 394 14.82 -11.61 12.65
C THR A 394 15.45 -10.31 12.16
N GLY A 395 16.26 -9.64 12.97
CA GLY A 395 17.01 -8.42 12.65
C GLY A 395 18.03 -8.59 11.52
N LYS A 396 18.50 -9.82 11.24
CA LYS A 396 19.41 -10.12 10.12
C LYS A 396 18.77 -9.98 8.74
N LEU A 397 17.45 -9.90 8.69
CA LEU A 397 16.69 -9.69 7.47
C LEU A 397 16.39 -8.19 7.33
N ASN A 398 16.94 -7.58 6.30
CA ASN A 398 16.58 -6.21 5.96
C ASN A 398 15.10 -6.18 5.52
N PHE A 399 14.32 -5.28 6.09
CA PHE A 399 12.89 -5.20 5.79
C PHE A 399 12.63 -4.84 4.31
N LEU A 400 13.52 -4.06 3.70
CA LEU A 400 13.40 -3.65 2.29
C LEU A 400 13.49 -4.84 1.32
N ALA A 401 14.30 -5.85 1.65
CA ALA A 401 14.39 -7.08 0.86
C ALA A 401 13.06 -7.85 0.82
N LEU A 402 12.20 -7.67 1.83
CA LEU A 402 10.87 -8.28 1.87
C LEU A 402 9.82 -7.47 1.10
N ALA A 403 10.11 -6.21 0.76
CA ALA A 403 9.21 -5.37 -0.03
C ALA A 403 9.28 -5.71 -1.52
N THR A 404 10.45 -6.05 -2.06
CA THR A 404 10.64 -6.33 -3.50
C THR A 404 9.69 -7.42 -4.04
N PRO A 405 9.49 -8.56 -3.36
CA PRO A 405 8.51 -9.56 -3.80
C PRO A 405 7.08 -9.01 -3.84
N ILE A 406 6.68 -8.19 -2.87
CA ILE A 406 5.33 -7.57 -2.82
C ILE A 406 5.12 -6.71 -4.06
N LEU A 407 6.08 -5.83 -4.35
CA LEU A 407 5.99 -4.90 -5.48
C LEU A 407 6.10 -5.63 -6.83
N THR A 408 6.77 -6.79 -6.87
CA THR A 408 6.77 -7.67 -8.04
C THR A 408 5.36 -8.19 -8.34
N PHE A 409 4.66 -8.76 -7.35
CA PHE A 409 3.29 -9.24 -7.53
C PHE A 409 2.31 -8.10 -7.82
N ALA A 410 2.51 -6.93 -7.19
CA ALA A 410 1.74 -5.73 -7.51
C ALA A 410 1.91 -5.38 -9.01
N GLY A 411 3.15 -5.25 -9.49
CA GLY A 411 3.47 -4.95 -10.88
C GLY A 411 2.90 -5.96 -11.86
N LEU A 412 3.09 -7.25 -11.59
CA LEU A 412 2.54 -8.33 -12.43
C LEU A 412 1.00 -8.31 -12.53
N SER A 413 0.32 -7.71 -11.55
CA SER A 413 -1.13 -7.58 -11.53
C SER A 413 -1.65 -6.29 -12.18
N VAL A 414 -0.81 -5.26 -12.36
CA VAL A 414 -1.22 -3.91 -12.81
C VAL A 414 -2.00 -3.94 -14.14
N ALA A 415 -1.57 -4.76 -15.10
CA ALA A 415 -2.12 -4.75 -16.45
C ALA A 415 -3.62 -5.10 -16.51
N LYS A 416 -4.16 -5.80 -15.50
CA LYS A 416 -5.59 -6.13 -15.41
C LYS A 416 -6.46 -4.88 -15.16
N ASP A 417 -5.90 -3.86 -14.52
CA ASP A 417 -6.60 -2.65 -14.09
C ASP A 417 -6.47 -1.52 -15.13
N VAL A 418 -5.56 -1.67 -16.10
CA VAL A 418 -5.29 -0.68 -17.16
C VAL A 418 -6.51 -0.36 -18.04
N PRO A 419 -7.37 -1.32 -18.45
CA PRO A 419 -8.58 -1.01 -19.20
C PRO A 419 -9.56 -0.12 -18.43
N ALA A 420 -9.70 -0.34 -17.12
CA ALA A 420 -10.53 0.51 -16.26
C ALA A 420 -9.89 1.89 -16.09
N PHE A 421 -8.56 1.94 -15.86
CA PHE A 421 -7.80 3.18 -15.79
C PHE A 421 -7.89 4.02 -17.06
N ARG A 422 -7.87 3.42 -18.25
CA ARG A 422 -7.99 4.14 -19.54
C ARG A 422 -9.31 4.89 -19.71
N ARG A 423 -10.34 4.52 -18.95
CA ARG A 423 -11.63 5.22 -18.92
C ARG A 423 -11.61 6.44 -18.00
N LEU A 424 -10.60 6.56 -17.14
CA LEU A 424 -10.41 7.70 -16.26
C LEU A 424 -9.80 8.86 -17.06
N GLY A 425 -10.35 10.06 -16.90
CA GLY A 425 -9.77 11.26 -17.50
C GLY A 425 -8.47 11.65 -16.78
N TRP A 426 -7.46 12.12 -17.52
CA TRP A 426 -6.16 12.52 -16.94
C TRP A 426 -6.28 13.49 -15.75
N ARG A 427 -7.34 14.32 -15.73
CA ARG A 427 -7.63 15.26 -14.64
C ARG A 427 -7.83 14.56 -13.31
N ILE A 428 -8.54 13.43 -13.28
CA ILE A 428 -8.81 12.70 -12.04
C ILE A 428 -7.57 11.98 -11.52
N VAL A 429 -6.69 11.57 -12.44
CA VAL A 429 -5.38 10.98 -12.09
C VAL A 429 -4.49 12.01 -11.39
N VAL A 430 -4.48 13.25 -11.89
CA VAL A 430 -3.76 14.35 -11.22
C VAL A 430 -4.34 14.64 -9.85
N VAL A 431 -5.67 14.67 -9.71
CA VAL A 431 -6.32 14.82 -8.39
C VAL A 431 -5.90 13.72 -7.43
N SER A 432 -5.85 12.47 -7.92
CA SER A 432 -5.44 11.33 -7.12
C SER A 432 -4.00 11.45 -6.62
N PHE A 433 -3.07 11.84 -7.49
CA PHE A 433 -1.70 12.13 -7.06
C PHE A 433 -1.63 13.27 -6.06
N MET A 434 -2.46 14.31 -6.22
CA MET A 434 -2.51 15.39 -5.24
C MET A 434 -3.11 14.97 -3.90
N ALA A 435 -4.13 14.11 -3.90
CA ALA A 435 -4.70 13.55 -2.67
C ALA A 435 -3.66 12.67 -1.96
N ASN A 436 -2.97 11.79 -2.67
CA ASN A 436 -1.88 10.96 -2.14
C ASN A 436 -0.74 11.82 -1.57
N ALA A 437 -0.29 12.84 -2.31
CA ALA A 437 0.76 13.75 -1.86
C ALA A 437 0.31 14.54 -0.62
N GLY A 438 -0.91 15.06 -0.64
CA GLY A 438 -1.47 15.80 0.48
C GLY A 438 -1.57 14.97 1.75
N THR A 439 -1.93 13.69 1.62
CA THR A 439 -1.99 12.73 2.74
C THR A 439 -0.62 12.54 3.37
N PHE A 440 0.37 12.20 2.56
CA PHE A 440 1.75 11.99 2.99
C PHE A 440 2.33 13.25 3.64
N LEU A 441 2.22 14.40 2.95
CA LEU A 441 2.76 15.67 3.42
C LEU A 441 1.99 16.20 4.64
N GLY A 442 0.68 16.07 4.67
CA GLY A 442 -0.17 16.50 5.79
C GLY A 442 0.16 15.74 7.07
N ALA A 443 0.26 14.42 7.00
CA ALA A 443 0.70 13.61 8.13
C ALA A 443 2.14 13.92 8.54
N ALA A 444 3.07 14.07 7.57
CA ALA A 444 4.44 14.45 7.86
C ALA A 444 4.55 15.83 8.52
N LEU A 445 3.76 16.82 8.11
CA LEU A 445 3.74 18.16 8.71
C LEU A 445 3.25 18.14 10.16
N ILE A 446 2.17 17.41 10.44
CA ILE A 446 1.67 17.28 11.81
C ILE A 446 2.67 16.48 12.66
N ALA A 447 3.21 15.38 12.16
CA ALA A 447 4.22 14.60 12.87
C ALA A 447 5.46 15.46 13.16
N GLN A 448 5.92 16.25 12.19
CA GLN A 448 7.05 17.17 12.33
C GLN A 448 6.82 18.17 13.47
N PHE A 449 5.62 18.75 13.55
CA PHE A 449 5.25 19.70 14.60
C PHE A 449 5.45 19.10 16.00
N PHE A 450 5.03 17.85 16.21
CA PHE A 450 5.19 17.15 17.50
C PHE A 450 6.58 16.52 17.72
N MET A 451 7.41 16.44 16.67
CA MET A 451 8.74 15.84 16.72
C MET A 451 9.88 16.86 16.78
N HIS A 452 9.59 18.17 16.79
CA HIS A 452 10.62 19.16 17.08
C HIS A 452 11.20 18.90 18.48
N PRO A 453 12.53 19.03 18.66
CA PRO A 453 13.11 19.00 20.00
C PRO A 453 12.45 20.11 20.83
N PRO A 454 12.27 19.92 22.15
CA PRO A 454 11.87 21.02 23.01
C PRO A 454 12.82 22.18 22.73
N LEU A 455 12.27 23.38 22.47
CA LEU A 455 13.05 24.60 22.47
C LEU A 455 13.81 24.61 23.80
N GLY A 456 15.14 24.49 23.70
CA GLY A 456 16.04 24.40 24.84
C GLY A 456 15.94 25.60 25.76
#